data_AF-A0A3D1X222-F1
#
_entry.id   AF-A0A3D1X222-F1
#
_cell.length_a   1.000
_cell.length_b   1.000
_cell.length_c   1.000
_cell.angle_alpha   90.00
_cell.angle_beta   90.00
_cell.angle_gamma   90.00
#
_symmetry.space_group_name_H-M   'P 1'
#
loop_
_entity.id
_entity.type
_entity.pdbx_description
1 polymer ?
#
loop_
_entity_poly.entity_id
_entity_poly.type
_entity_poly.pdbx_seq_one_letter_code
_entity_poly.pdbx_strand_id
1 'polypeptide(L)'
;MVSKVFSFDMKTGKAPASDAVSLKRPLSALKKIFSDQQAADAILANGDPLVYEFYDLHMPEKEGDLAFGSSIVYPGTVGKEFHMTK
;
A
#
# COMPACT_ATOMS: atom_id res chain seq x y z
N MET A 1 29.59 -10.64 2.42
CA MET A 1 28.22 -10.12 2.23
C MET A 1 27.64 -9.96 3.63
N VAL A 2 27.23 -8.76 4.04
CA VAL A 2 26.70 -8.55 5.40
C VAL A 2 25.19 -8.80 5.35
N SER A 3 24.70 -9.72 6.17
CA SER A 3 23.27 -9.98 6.32
C SER A 3 22.58 -8.72 6.84
N LYS A 4 21.65 -8.14 6.07
CA LYS A 4 20.81 -7.03 6.52
C LYS A 4 19.50 -7.61 7.06
N VAL A 5 19.19 -7.31 8.32
CA VAL A 5 17.92 -7.65 8.93
C VAL A 5 16.95 -6.52 8.66
N PHE A 6 15.79 -6.84 8.10
CA PHE A 6 14.67 -5.90 7.97
C PHE A 6 13.63 -6.22 9.04
N SER A 7 13.08 -5.18 9.64
CA SER A 7 12.07 -5.31 10.69
C SER A 7 10.75 -4.68 10.24
N PHE A 8 9.64 -5.24 10.72
CA PHE A 8 8.32 -4.64 10.62
C PHE A 8 7.50 -5.01 11.85
N ASP A 9 6.53 -4.17 12.18
CA ASP A 9 5.62 -4.38 13.30
C ASP A 9 4.51 -5.37 12.90
N MET A 10 4.36 -6.46 13.66
CA MET A 10 3.40 -7.53 13.35
C MET A 10 1.93 -7.15 13.54
N LYS A 11 1.63 -6.06 14.25
CA LYS A 11 0.26 -5.58 14.48
C LYS A 11 -0.19 -4.59 13.41
N THR A 12 0.73 -3.75 12.95
CA THR A 12 0.47 -2.63 12.05
C THR A 12 0.97 -2.90 10.63
N GLY A 13 1.85 -3.87 10.45
CA GLY A 13 2.53 -4.17 9.18
C GLY A 13 3.61 -3.15 8.80
N LYS A 14 3.88 -2.12 9.62
CA LYS A 14 4.76 -1.00 9.23
C LYS A 14 6.23 -1.32 9.46
N ALA A 15 7.09 -0.97 8.51
CA ALA A 15 8.53 -1.00 8.69
C ALA A 15 9.06 0.36 9.21
N PRO A 16 10.16 0.38 9.99
CA PRO A 16 10.85 1.61 10.35
C PRO A 16 11.37 2.35 9.12
N ALA A 17 11.43 3.68 9.19
CA ALA A 17 11.94 4.51 8.10
C ALA A 17 13.43 4.25 7.76
N SER A 18 14.20 3.67 8.70
CA SER A 18 15.57 3.19 8.46
C SER A 18 15.64 1.99 7.52
N ASP A 19 14.55 1.22 7.45
CA ASP A 19 14.48 -0.06 6.77
C ASP A 19 13.77 0.09 5.41
N ALA A 20 12.65 0.81 5.38
CA ALA A 20 11.92 1.12 4.14
C ALA A 20 11.00 2.33 4.26
N VAL A 21 10.74 2.98 3.12
CA VAL A 21 9.70 3.99 2.96
C VAL A 21 8.52 3.37 2.24
N SER A 22 7.30 3.58 2.75
CA SER A 22 6.12 3.01 2.12
C SER A 22 5.77 3.70 0.80
N LEU A 23 5.36 2.91 -0.19
CA LEU A 23 4.69 3.42 -1.38
C LEU A 23 3.20 3.56 -1.08
N LYS A 24 2.71 4.79 -1.10
CA LYS A 24 1.32 5.13 -0.77
C LYS A 24 0.45 5.20 -2.02
N ARG A 25 -0.76 4.65 -1.92
CA ARG A 25 -1.77 4.65 -2.98
C ARG A 25 -3.05 5.30 -2.46
N PRO A 26 -3.16 6.64 -2.58
CA PRO A 26 -4.39 7.34 -2.25
C PRO A 26 -5.47 7.05 -3.30
N LEU A 27 -6.73 7.37 -2.96
CA LEU A 27 -7.87 7.10 -3.83
C LEU A 27 -7.72 7.76 -5.20
N SER A 28 -7.17 8.97 -5.28
CA SER A 28 -6.92 9.67 -6.54
C SER A 28 -6.05 8.87 -7.51
N ALA A 29 -5.06 8.13 -6.99
CA ALA A 29 -4.18 7.26 -7.78
C ALA A 29 -4.86 5.95 -8.21
N LEU A 30 -5.93 5.56 -7.52
CA LEU A 30 -6.64 4.30 -7.72
C LEU A 30 -8.03 4.48 -8.33
N LYS A 31 -8.52 5.71 -8.51
CA LYS A 31 -9.90 6.01 -8.93
C LYS A 31 -10.41 5.09 -10.04
N LYS A 32 -9.59 4.81 -11.05
CA LYS A 32 -9.95 4.01 -12.23
C LYS A 32 -10.11 2.50 -11.97
N ILE A 33 -9.70 1.99 -10.81
CA ILE A 33 -9.87 0.56 -10.47
C ILE A 33 -11.27 0.27 -9.90
N PHE A 34 -11.93 1.28 -9.32
CA PHE A 34 -13.28 1.15 -8.79
C PHE A 34 -14.31 1.37 -9.90
N SER A 35 -15.39 0.60 -9.90
CA SER A 35 -16.46 0.72 -10.90
C SER A 35 -17.30 1.98 -10.71
N ASP A 36 -17.59 2.36 -9.45
CA ASP A 36 -18.41 3.53 -9.11
C ASP A 36 -17.58 4.82 -9.10
N GLN A 37 -17.41 5.41 -10.30
CA GLN A 37 -16.66 6.65 -10.47
C GLN A 37 -17.30 7.85 -9.75
N GLN A 38 -18.64 7.86 -9.60
CA GLN A 38 -19.34 8.94 -8.92
C GLN A 38 -19.10 8.89 -7.41
N ALA A 39 -19.14 7.69 -6.82
CA ALA A 39 -18.77 7.51 -5.42
C ALA A 39 -17.30 7.89 -5.17
N ALA A 40 -16.40 7.52 -6.08
CA ALA A 40 -14.99 7.94 -5.98
C ALA A 40 -14.84 9.46 -6.01
N ASP A 41 -15.52 10.15 -6.93
CA ASP A 41 -15.49 11.61 -7.03
C ASP A 41 -16.10 12.31 -5.80
N ALA A 42 -17.19 11.77 -5.25
CA ALA A 42 -17.79 12.29 -4.04
C ALA A 42 -16.85 12.20 -2.83
N ILE A 43 -16.08 11.11 -2.71
CA ILE A 43 -15.05 10.99 -1.68
C ILE A 43 -13.92 12.00 -1.94
N LEU A 44 -13.42 12.07 -3.18
CA LEU A 44 -12.33 12.98 -3.58
C LEU A 44 -12.65 14.45 -3.38
N ALA A 45 -13.92 14.84 -3.49
CA ALA A 45 -14.37 16.20 -3.18
C ALA A 45 -14.22 16.56 -1.69
N ASN A 46 -14.22 15.57 -0.79
CA ASN A 46 -14.11 15.75 0.65
C ASN A 46 -12.72 15.38 1.21
N GLY A 47 -11.83 14.84 0.38
CA GLY A 47 -10.47 14.47 0.75
C GLY A 47 -9.94 13.33 -0.11
N ASP A 48 -8.65 13.01 0.02
CA ASP A 48 -8.02 11.94 -0.76
C ASP A 48 -7.51 10.84 0.20
N PRO A 49 -8.40 9.92 0.63
CA PRO A 49 -8.04 8.93 1.63
C PRO A 49 -6.98 7.96 1.09
N LEU A 50 -6.09 7.52 1.99
CA LEU A 50 -5.15 6.46 1.68
C LEU A 50 -5.90 5.13 1.58
N VAL A 51 -5.86 4.48 0.42
CA VAL A 51 -6.51 3.18 0.21
C VAL A 51 -5.61 2.07 0.73
N TYR A 52 -4.35 2.07 0.29
CA TYR A 52 -3.34 1.17 0.81
C TYR A 52 -1.94 1.79 0.74
N GLU A 53 -1.04 1.25 1.54
CA GLU A 53 0.40 1.47 1.37
C GLU A 53 1.14 0.15 1.50
N PHE A 54 2.31 0.04 0.85
CA PHE A 54 3.15 -1.15 0.99
C PHE A 54 4.61 -0.77 1.22
N TYR A 55 5.30 -1.63 1.95
CA TYR A 55 6.72 -1.55 2.21
C TYR A 55 7.42 -2.60 1.36
N ASP A 56 8.12 -2.15 0.33
CA ASP A 56 9.11 -2.97 -0.36
C ASP A 56 10.37 -3.01 0.50
N LEU A 57 10.76 -4.20 0.97
CA LEU A 57 11.94 -4.37 1.82
C LEU A 57 13.22 -4.60 1.00
N HIS A 58 13.22 -4.16 -0.26
CA HIS A 58 14.40 -3.93 -1.12
C HIS A 58 15.41 -5.08 -1.11
N MET A 59 14.96 -6.24 -1.62
CA MET A 59 15.84 -7.35 -1.98
C MET A 59 16.52 -7.07 -3.32
N PRO A 60 17.78 -7.50 -3.53
CA PRO A 60 18.42 -7.41 -4.84
C PRO A 60 17.60 -8.20 -5.88
N GLU A 61 17.49 -7.67 -7.10
CA GLU A 61 16.82 -8.37 -8.20
C GLU A 61 17.82 -9.30 -8.91
N LYS A 62 18.15 -10.43 -8.27
CA LYS A 62 18.98 -11.49 -8.87
C LYS A 62 18.24 -12.81 -8.92
N GLU A 63 18.65 -13.68 -9.84
CA GLU A 63 18.11 -15.03 -9.91
C GLU A 63 18.34 -15.77 -8.58
N GLY A 64 17.27 -16.33 -8.04
CA GLY A 64 17.27 -17.03 -6.75
C GLY A 64 16.95 -16.14 -5.54
N ASP A 65 16.91 -14.82 -5.67
CA ASP A 65 16.48 -13.93 -4.59
C ASP A 65 14.94 -13.93 -4.44
N LEU A 66 14.46 -13.83 -3.20
CA LEU A 66 13.03 -13.79 -2.86
C LEU A 66 12.65 -12.39 -2.40
N ALA A 67 11.79 -11.72 -3.17
CA ALA A 67 11.20 -10.46 -2.76
C ALA A 67 10.15 -10.68 -1.66
N PHE A 68 10.14 -9.81 -0.66
CA PHE A 68 9.15 -9.82 0.41
C PHE A 68 8.85 -8.39 0.87
N GLY A 69 7.69 -8.22 1.48
CA GLY A 69 7.22 -6.93 1.96
C GLY A 69 5.90 -7.06 2.69
N SER A 70 5.41 -5.93 3.19
CA SER A 70 4.11 -5.84 3.86
C SER A 70 3.21 -4.87 3.13
N SER A 71 1.92 -5.19 3.07
CA SER A 71 0.88 -4.28 2.55
C SER A 71 -0.16 -4.02 3.62
N ILE A 72 -0.54 -2.77 3.77
CA ILE A 72 -1.57 -2.31 4.70
C ILE A 72 -2.71 -1.75 3.86
N VAL A 73 -3.82 -2.49 3.80
CA VAL A 73 -5.06 -2.02 3.19
C VAL A 73 -5.89 -1.35 4.28
N TYR A 74 -6.18 -0.07 4.10
CA TYR A 74 -6.96 0.71 5.05
C TYR A 74 -8.45 0.42 4.85
N PRO A 75 -9.24 0.32 5.94
CA PRO A 75 -10.67 0.05 5.84
C PRO A 75 -11.39 1.18 5.12
N GLY A 76 -12.30 0.82 4.22
CA GLY A 76 -13.10 1.77 3.47
C GLY A 76 -13.79 1.12 2.28
N THR A 77 -14.72 1.86 1.69
CA THR A 77 -15.46 1.44 0.50
C THR A 77 -15.60 2.61 -0.48
N VAL A 78 -15.55 2.31 -1.76
CA VAL A 78 -15.96 3.21 -2.84
C VAL A 78 -17.24 2.64 -3.44
N GLY A 79 -18.37 3.29 -3.17
CA GLY A 79 -19.68 2.74 -3.50
C GLY A 79 -19.93 1.42 -2.75
N LYS A 80 -20.03 0.31 -3.49
CA LYS A 80 -20.22 -1.04 -2.93
C LYS A 80 -18.93 -1.88 -2.90
N GLU A 81 -17.81 -1.32 -3.31
CA GLU A 81 -16.53 -2.04 -3.39
C GLU A 81 -15.65 -1.69 -2.21
N PHE A 82 -15.09 -2.70 -1.55
CA PHE A 82 -14.09 -2.50 -0.50
C PHE A 82 -12.79 -1.98 -1.09
N HIS A 83 -12.04 -1.22 -0.30
CA HIS A 83 -10.66 -0.87 -0.60
C HIS A 83 -9.85 -2.13 -0.94
N MET A 84 -9.05 -2.02 -2.00
CA MET A 84 -8.25 -3.12 -2.55
C MET A 84 -6.97 -2.59 -3.19
N THR A 85 -6.05 -3.50 -3.49
CA THR A 85 -4.82 -3.18 -4.22
C THR A 85 -5.09 -3.13 -5.73
N LYS A 86 -4.25 -2.38 -6.47
CA LYS A 86 -4.27 -2.36 -7.94
C LYS A 86 -3.71 -3.66 -8.53
#